data_AF-A0A7W2HGD8-F1
#
_entry.id   AF-A0A7W2HGD8-F1
#
_cell.length_a   1.000
_cell.length_b   1.000
_cell.length_c   1.000
_cell.angle_alpha   90.00
_cell.angle_beta   90.00
_cell.angle_gamma   90.00
#
_symmetry.space_group_name_H-M   'P 1'
#
loop_
_entity.id
_entity.type
_entity.pdbx_description
1 polymer ?
#
loop_
_entity_poly.entity_id
_entity_poly.type
_entity_poly.pdbx_seq_one_letter_code
_entity_poly.pdbx_strand_id
1 'polypeptide(L)'
;MNGLRGTVWWTRAPWWGLWCAALAALVLGDTCATGTAPVARQAASGAARPLSTAMVVAAPLPVAVSPPMHSRPAPARPASAAADPELSTGTAAAGRPADPDALLADALADVAESAHGHFSLAIADTDTGLRAVYAPEEHRFATASIVKADILAALLLRAQREGRSLTQQERYDAGPMIRVSDNASASRLWARIGGGAGLAEANERLGLTATTPGPGGLWGLTRTTAADQLRLLEAITRDDSALSSASRTYLYDLMTHIHAGQDWGVTAAQTPAATTPTDTATATAAPADAPSAAPPAPATATGSPTVEPAAAPSAAATAPAAALKNGWLPRSATGLWVVNTIGVVEHNGHRLLIAVLSDDQPSMAAGIRLVEAAAAKAAEALTAADTEPPTQP
;
A
#
# COMPACT_ATOMS: atom_id res chain seq x y z
N MET A 1 -23.38 8.42 42.98
CA MET A 1 -24.36 7.43 42.46
C MET A 1 -25.28 8.14 41.49
N ASN A 2 -25.69 7.44 40.42
CA ASN A 2 -26.26 7.89 39.14
C ASN A 2 -25.18 8.19 38.09
N GLY A 3 -25.05 7.50 36.97
CA GLY A 3 -25.92 6.50 36.34
C GLY A 3 -25.79 6.67 34.83
N LEU A 4 -24.91 5.87 34.21
CA LEU A 4 -24.62 5.78 32.78
C LEU A 4 -25.86 5.58 31.91
N ARG A 5 -25.94 6.26 30.76
CA ARG A 5 -26.48 5.72 29.50
C ARG A 5 -25.76 6.34 28.30
N GLY A 6 -24.74 5.64 27.80
CA GLY A 6 -24.24 5.80 26.42
C GLY A 6 -25.13 5.03 25.45
N THR A 7 -25.30 5.56 24.24
CA THR A 7 -26.01 4.84 23.16
C THR A 7 -24.97 4.38 22.16
N VAL A 8 -24.86 3.05 22.06
CA VAL A 8 -23.92 2.30 21.23
C VAL A 8 -24.56 2.09 19.85
N TRP A 9 -23.84 2.38 18.77
CA TRP A 9 -24.17 1.90 17.42
C TRP A 9 -23.05 0.96 16.95
N TRP A 10 -23.28 -0.35 17.09
CA TRP A 10 -22.53 -1.40 16.39
C TRP A 10 -23.52 -2.46 15.94
N THR A 11 -23.78 -2.56 14.63
CA THR A 11 -24.13 -3.83 13.98
C THR A 11 -23.81 -3.75 12.48
N ARG A 12 -22.58 -4.12 12.10
CA ARG A 12 -22.36 -4.84 10.83
C ARG A 12 -21.89 -6.24 11.23
N ALA A 13 -22.75 -7.23 10.98
CA ALA A 13 -22.49 -8.62 11.28
C ALA A 13 -21.31 -9.17 10.43
N PRO A 14 -20.42 -10.01 10.97
CA PRO A 14 -19.27 -10.50 10.22
C PRO A 14 -19.59 -11.78 9.43
N TRP A 15 -19.76 -11.67 8.12
CA TRP A 15 -19.81 -12.79 7.17
C TRP A 15 -18.38 -13.29 6.79
N TRP A 16 -17.47 -13.43 7.76
CA TRP A 16 -16.02 -13.53 7.49
C TRP A 16 -15.49 -14.98 7.57
N GLY A 17 -16.32 -15.92 8.05
CA GLY A 17 -15.90 -17.29 8.38
C GLY A 17 -15.74 -18.27 7.22
N LEU A 18 -16.17 -17.94 5.99
CA LEU A 18 -16.24 -18.92 4.88
C LEU A 18 -15.07 -18.89 3.89
N TRP A 19 -14.13 -17.93 4.00
CA TRP A 19 -13.05 -17.78 3.02
C TRP A 19 -11.63 -18.06 3.56
N CYS A 20 -11.48 -18.40 4.85
CA CYS A 20 -10.19 -18.77 5.44
C CYS A 20 -9.87 -20.28 5.40
N ALA A 21 -10.73 -21.13 4.82
CA ALA A 21 -10.60 -22.59 4.91
C ALA A 21 -9.93 -23.28 3.71
N ALA A 22 -9.25 -22.56 2.80
CA ALA A 22 -8.53 -23.17 1.69
C ALA A 22 -7.12 -22.59 1.57
N LEU A 23 -6.21 -22.98 2.48
CA LEU A 23 -4.74 -23.10 2.29
C LEU A 23 -4.05 -23.39 3.63
N ALA A 24 -4.45 -24.47 4.30
CA ALA A 24 -3.74 -25.02 5.46
C ALA A 24 -3.73 -26.55 5.41
N ALA A 25 -3.13 -27.13 4.37
CA ALA A 25 -2.71 -28.54 4.35
C ALA A 25 -1.81 -28.82 3.12
N LEU A 26 -0.48 -28.80 3.30
CA LEU A 26 0.49 -29.69 2.63
C LEU A 26 1.94 -29.32 2.99
N VAL A 27 2.38 -29.64 4.22
CA VAL A 27 3.77 -30.04 4.49
C VAL A 27 3.76 -31.06 5.64
N LEU A 28 3.53 -32.31 5.28
CA LEU A 28 3.99 -33.52 5.99
C LEU A 28 4.56 -34.36 4.82
N GLY A 29 5.86 -34.59 4.68
CA GLY A 29 6.80 -34.96 5.71
C GLY A 29 6.77 -36.48 5.85
N ASP A 30 7.20 -37.21 4.81
CA ASP A 30 7.40 -38.65 4.90
C ASP A 30 8.84 -38.98 4.48
N THR A 31 9.65 -39.35 5.48
CA THR A 31 10.90 -40.07 5.31
C THR A 31 10.88 -41.20 6.32
N CYS A 32 10.72 -42.43 5.84
CA CYS A 32 11.10 -43.63 6.58
C CYS A 32 11.76 -44.60 5.60
N ALA A 33 13.02 -44.91 5.90
CA ALA A 33 13.86 -45.88 5.21
C ALA A 33 13.65 -47.29 5.78
N THR A 34 13.80 -48.31 4.92
CA THR A 34 14.36 -49.69 5.12
C THR A 34 13.84 -50.56 3.96
N GLY A 35 14.55 -51.44 3.25
CA GLY A 35 15.93 -51.94 3.27
C GLY A 35 16.11 -53.04 2.18
N THR A 36 17.39 -53.33 1.89
CA THR A 36 17.99 -54.58 1.32
C THR A 36 17.71 -55.05 -0.13
N ALA A 37 18.63 -54.68 -1.05
CA ALA A 37 19.57 -55.43 -1.96
C ALA A 37 19.21 -56.83 -2.56
N PRO A 38 19.96 -57.42 -3.55
CA PRO A 38 21.26 -57.02 -4.17
C PRO A 38 21.44 -57.30 -5.71
N VAL A 39 22.72 -57.22 -6.17
CA VAL A 39 23.37 -57.82 -7.40
C VAL A 39 23.56 -56.84 -8.59
N ALA A 40 24.73 -56.62 -9.24
CA ALA A 40 26.13 -57.05 -9.07
C ALA A 40 27.10 -56.17 -9.91
N ARG A 41 28.36 -56.10 -9.44
CA ARG A 41 29.67 -55.99 -10.13
C ARG A 41 29.89 -54.88 -11.20
N GLN A 42 30.94 -54.07 -11.00
CA GLN A 42 32.26 -54.31 -11.65
C GLN A 42 33.39 -53.48 -11.00
N ALA A 43 34.43 -54.21 -10.59
CA ALA A 43 35.87 -53.92 -10.51
C ALA A 43 36.43 -52.52 -10.12
N ALA A 44 37.32 -52.62 -9.13
CA ALA A 44 38.28 -51.64 -8.63
C ALA A 44 39.35 -51.23 -9.65
N SER A 45 40.00 -50.08 -9.41
CA SER A 45 41.44 -49.99 -9.11
C SER A 45 41.89 -48.53 -8.98
N GLY A 46 42.87 -48.30 -8.10
CA GLY A 46 43.88 -47.26 -8.34
C GLY A 46 43.90 -46.10 -7.34
N ALA A 47 44.81 -46.19 -6.39
CA ALA A 47 45.11 -45.21 -5.37
C ALA A 47 45.89 -43.98 -5.87
N ALA A 48 46.05 -43.04 -4.94
CA ALA A 48 47.10 -42.02 -4.80
C ALA A 48 46.80 -40.60 -5.32
N ARG A 49 46.61 -39.69 -4.35
CA ARG A 49 47.03 -38.28 -4.45
C ARG A 49 48.58 -38.25 -4.38
N PRO A 50 49.24 -37.25 -4.96
CA PRO A 50 49.66 -36.14 -4.10
C PRO A 50 49.56 -34.73 -4.75
N LEU A 51 50.12 -33.78 -4.00
CA LEU A 51 49.93 -32.34 -3.90
C LEU A 51 50.36 -31.45 -5.08
N SER A 52 49.72 -30.27 -5.09
CA SER A 52 50.21 -28.92 -5.43
C SER A 52 50.75 -28.61 -6.82
N THR A 53 50.13 -27.65 -7.51
CA THR A 53 50.81 -26.44 -8.02
C THR A 53 49.77 -25.32 -8.20
N ALA A 54 50.12 -24.13 -7.70
CA ALA A 54 49.36 -22.91 -7.81
C ALA A 54 49.43 -22.32 -9.23
N MET A 55 48.34 -21.70 -9.69
CA MET A 55 48.41 -20.63 -10.69
C MET A 55 47.55 -19.46 -10.21
N VAL A 56 48.22 -18.43 -9.71
CA VAL A 56 47.69 -17.08 -9.56
C VAL A 56 47.73 -16.44 -10.96
N VAL A 57 46.56 -16.13 -11.52
CA VAL A 57 46.47 -15.25 -12.69
C VAL A 57 46.25 -13.84 -12.16
N ALA A 58 47.32 -13.04 -12.18
CA ALA A 58 47.27 -11.61 -11.93
C ALA A 58 46.72 -10.89 -13.17
N ALA A 59 45.59 -10.20 -13.02
CA ALA A 59 45.07 -9.28 -14.04
C ALA A 59 45.70 -7.88 -13.85
N PRO A 60 46.10 -7.18 -14.92
CA PRO A 60 46.70 -5.86 -14.81
C PRO A 60 45.66 -4.77 -14.49
N LEU A 61 46.03 -3.86 -13.59
CA LEU A 61 45.31 -2.62 -13.28
C LEU A 61 45.40 -1.63 -14.46
N PRO A 62 44.35 -0.88 -14.79
CA PRO A 62 44.44 0.23 -15.74
C PRO A 62 45.08 1.47 -15.09
N VAL A 63 46.05 2.06 -15.80
CA VAL A 63 46.68 3.34 -15.50
C VAL A 63 45.68 4.48 -15.75
N ALA A 64 45.36 5.24 -14.71
CA ALA A 64 44.57 6.45 -14.81
C ALA A 64 45.43 7.60 -15.37
N VAL A 65 45.12 8.04 -16.60
CA VAL A 65 45.67 9.26 -17.19
C VAL A 65 44.77 10.44 -16.78
N SER A 66 45.34 11.40 -16.04
CA SER A 66 44.67 12.64 -15.66
C SER A 66 44.67 13.65 -16.82
N PRO A 67 43.57 14.36 -17.12
CA PRO A 67 43.59 15.51 -18.03
C PRO A 67 44.08 16.80 -17.33
N PRO A 68 44.60 17.78 -18.09
CA PRO A 68 45.23 18.98 -17.54
C PRO A 68 44.21 19.99 -17.00
N MET A 69 44.54 20.56 -15.84
CA MET A 69 43.87 21.69 -15.21
C MET A 69 43.93 22.92 -16.13
N HIS A 70 42.76 23.38 -16.59
CA HIS A 70 42.62 24.72 -17.15
C HIS A 70 42.18 25.68 -16.04
N SER A 71 43.05 26.64 -15.77
CA SER A 71 42.84 27.76 -14.85
C SER A 71 41.66 28.62 -15.31
N ARG A 72 40.62 28.73 -14.48
CA ARG A 72 39.49 29.64 -14.71
C ARG A 72 39.69 30.91 -13.87
N PRO A 73 39.63 32.12 -14.46
CA PRO A 73 39.72 33.36 -13.71
C PRO A 73 38.36 33.71 -13.06
N ALA A 74 38.41 34.21 -11.84
CA ALA A 74 37.42 35.11 -11.23
C ALA A 74 38.16 36.44 -10.94
N PRO A 75 37.50 37.61 -10.70
CA PRO A 75 36.09 37.83 -10.38
C PRO A 75 35.44 39.04 -11.11
N ALA A 76 34.12 39.24 -10.94
CA ALA A 76 33.53 40.58 -11.02
C ALA A 76 32.22 40.63 -10.20
N ARG A 77 32.22 41.52 -9.21
CA ARG A 77 31.08 41.92 -8.37
C ARG A 77 30.41 43.13 -9.03
N PRO A 78 29.07 43.23 -9.07
CA PRO A 78 28.40 44.50 -9.09
C PRO A 78 27.67 44.78 -7.77
N ALA A 79 27.26 46.04 -7.64
CA ALA A 79 27.17 46.80 -6.42
C ALA A 79 25.89 46.56 -5.60
N SER A 80 26.02 46.96 -4.33
CA SER A 80 24.93 47.31 -3.43
C SER A 80 23.98 48.31 -4.10
N ALA A 81 22.69 47.98 -4.10
CA ALA A 81 21.60 48.91 -4.34
C ALA A 81 20.68 48.91 -3.12
N ALA A 82 20.13 50.08 -2.85
CA ALA A 82 19.56 50.55 -1.61
C ALA A 82 18.35 49.76 -1.09
N ALA A 83 18.15 49.90 0.23
CA ALA A 83 16.93 49.55 0.92
C ALA A 83 15.78 50.47 0.47
N ASP A 84 14.68 49.87 0.02
CA ASP A 84 13.36 50.48 0.03
C ASP A 84 12.52 49.79 1.12
N PRO A 85 11.62 50.52 1.81
CA PRO A 85 10.93 50.03 2.99
C PRO A 85 9.88 48.98 2.60
N GLU A 86 9.87 47.87 3.33
CA GLU A 86 8.85 46.82 3.24
C GLU A 86 7.46 47.41 3.49
N LEU A 87 6.63 47.42 2.45
CA LEU A 87 5.18 47.38 2.60
C LEU A 87 4.82 46.00 3.16
N SER A 88 4.58 45.98 4.46
CA SER A 88 3.97 44.87 5.18
C SER A 88 2.60 44.57 4.58
N THR A 89 2.52 43.51 3.78
CA THR A 89 1.28 42.78 3.51
C THR A 89 1.48 41.34 3.98
N GLY A 90 1.62 41.19 5.29
CA GLY A 90 1.53 39.89 5.94
C GLY A 90 0.08 39.46 6.02
N THR A 91 -0.47 38.91 4.93
CA THR A 91 -1.52 37.90 5.08
C THR A 91 -0.80 36.67 5.61
N ALA A 92 -0.93 36.41 6.91
CA ALA A 92 -0.45 35.17 7.49
C ALA A 92 -1.12 34.01 6.75
N ALA A 93 -0.39 33.37 5.86
CA ALA A 93 -0.70 31.99 5.50
C ALA A 93 -0.75 31.23 6.83
N ALA A 94 -1.85 30.53 7.10
CA ALA A 94 -1.98 29.65 8.26
C ALA A 94 -0.66 28.88 8.41
N GLY A 95 0.01 29.07 9.55
CA GLY A 95 1.41 28.72 9.71
C GLY A 95 1.58 27.21 9.56
N ARG A 96 2.35 26.79 8.56
CA ARG A 96 2.79 25.39 8.44
C ARG A 96 3.35 24.92 9.79
N PRO A 97 2.93 23.77 10.33
CA PRO A 97 3.47 23.28 11.60
C PRO A 97 5.00 23.22 11.52
N ALA A 98 5.67 23.75 12.54
CA ALA A 98 7.12 23.85 12.58
C ALA A 98 7.80 22.46 12.61
N ASP A 99 7.09 21.45 13.13
CA ASP A 99 7.50 20.06 13.18
C ASP A 99 6.28 19.13 12.97
N PRO A 100 6.00 18.69 11.73
CA PRO A 100 4.89 17.78 11.43
C PRO A 100 5.03 16.40 12.10
N ASP A 101 6.26 15.93 12.34
CA ASP A 101 6.49 14.62 12.98
C ASP A 101 6.12 14.68 14.46
N ALA A 102 6.48 15.77 15.16
CA ALA A 102 6.06 16.02 16.53
C ALA A 102 4.54 16.15 16.66
N LEU A 103 3.89 16.88 15.75
CA LEU A 103 2.43 16.99 15.69
C LEU A 103 1.77 15.61 15.56
N LEU A 104 2.30 14.77 14.67
CA LEU A 104 1.79 13.43 14.46
C LEU A 104 2.03 12.52 15.68
N ALA A 105 3.19 12.62 16.31
CA ALA A 105 3.50 11.86 17.52
C ALA A 105 2.55 12.20 18.67
N ASP A 106 2.28 13.49 18.90
CA ASP A 106 1.31 13.95 19.91
C ASP A 106 -0.10 13.42 19.60
N ALA A 107 -0.53 13.47 18.34
CA ALA A 107 -1.84 12.97 17.92
C ALA A 107 -2.01 11.45 18.08
N LEU A 108 -0.90 10.70 18.04
CA LEU A 108 -0.89 9.24 18.16
C LEU A 108 -0.60 8.76 19.59
N ALA A 109 -0.42 9.65 20.57
CA ALA A 109 -0.04 9.28 21.94
C ALA A 109 -1.00 8.26 22.59
N ASP A 110 -2.32 8.51 22.54
CA ASP A 110 -3.33 7.60 23.10
C ASP A 110 -3.38 6.24 22.36
N VAL A 111 -3.16 6.27 21.03
CA VAL A 111 -3.09 5.07 20.20
C VAL A 111 -1.85 4.25 20.58
N ALA A 112 -0.72 4.93 20.82
CA ALA A 112 0.53 4.29 21.20
C ALA A 112 0.47 3.68 22.61
N GLU A 113 -0.15 4.36 23.57
CA GLU A 113 -0.31 3.85 24.94
C GLU A 113 -1.18 2.58 24.99
N SER A 114 -2.19 2.50 24.11
CA SER A 114 -3.10 1.36 24.05
C SER A 114 -2.66 0.25 23.07
N ALA A 115 -1.62 0.49 22.28
CA ALA A 115 -1.15 -0.46 21.27
C ALA A 115 -0.52 -1.70 21.92
N HIS A 116 -0.78 -2.85 21.32
CA HIS A 116 0.03 -4.04 21.51
C HIS A 116 1.05 -4.13 20.37
N GLY A 117 2.24 -4.68 20.63
CA GLY A 117 3.27 -4.83 19.60
C GLY A 117 3.80 -3.50 19.08
N HIS A 118 4.29 -3.51 17.83
CA HIS A 118 4.88 -2.33 17.20
C HIS A 118 3.97 -1.79 16.10
N PHE A 119 3.98 -0.47 15.90
CA PHE A 119 3.44 0.15 14.70
C PHE A 119 4.22 1.38 14.29
N SER A 120 4.13 1.72 13.00
CA SER A 120 4.63 2.97 12.44
C SER A 120 3.61 3.52 11.44
N LEU A 121 3.63 4.83 11.26
CA LEU A 121 2.74 5.54 10.36
C LEU A 121 3.52 6.58 9.56
N ALA A 122 3.22 6.72 8.27
CA ALA A 122 3.67 7.83 7.45
C ALA A 122 2.46 8.40 6.71
N ILE A 123 2.36 9.72 6.68
CA ILE A 123 1.25 10.44 6.07
C ILE A 123 1.75 11.64 5.27
N ALA A 124 1.10 11.92 4.15
CA ALA A 124 1.30 13.14 3.39
C ALA A 124 -0.05 13.74 2.97
N ASP A 125 -0.15 15.05 3.04
CA ASP A 125 -1.22 15.81 2.41
C ASP A 125 -0.71 16.32 1.06
N THR A 126 -1.39 15.91 -0.03
CA THR A 126 -0.94 16.29 -1.38
C THR A 126 -1.26 17.73 -1.75
N ASP A 127 -2.20 18.37 -1.05
CA ASP A 127 -2.65 19.73 -1.33
C ASP A 127 -1.73 20.76 -0.67
N THR A 128 -1.33 20.52 0.58
CA THR A 128 -0.40 21.40 1.32
C THR A 128 1.07 21.01 1.14
N GLY A 129 1.34 19.78 0.72
CA GLY A 129 2.68 19.19 0.63
C GLY A 129 3.27 18.80 1.98
N LEU A 130 2.49 18.88 3.07
CA LEU A 130 2.91 18.43 4.40
C LEU A 130 3.13 16.92 4.42
N ARG A 131 4.15 16.51 5.18
CA ARG A 131 4.52 15.11 5.37
C ARG A 131 4.91 14.91 6.81
N ALA A 132 4.49 13.79 7.40
CA ALA A 132 4.85 13.41 8.75
C ALA A 132 5.06 11.90 8.85
N VAL A 133 5.98 11.48 9.74
CA VAL A 133 6.30 10.09 10.02
C VAL A 133 6.34 9.87 11.53
N TYR A 134 5.55 8.91 12.00
CA TYR A 134 5.65 8.33 13.33
C TYR A 134 6.36 6.98 13.25
N ALA A 135 7.61 6.95 13.70
CA ALA A 135 8.44 5.75 13.76
C ALA A 135 9.28 5.78 15.07
N PRO A 136 8.69 5.38 16.21
CA PRO A 136 9.32 5.53 17.53
C PRO A 136 10.58 4.68 17.69
N GLU A 137 10.75 3.67 16.84
CA GLU A 137 11.88 2.75 16.83
C GLU A 137 12.36 2.52 15.38
N GLU A 138 13.65 2.22 15.21
CA GLU A 138 14.16 1.73 13.92
C GLU A 138 13.70 0.28 13.70
N HIS A 139 12.50 0.13 13.15
CA HIS A 139 11.85 -1.16 12.95
C HIS A 139 11.38 -1.34 11.51
N ARG A 140 11.48 -2.58 11.00
CA ARG A 140 11.01 -2.94 9.66
C ARG A 140 9.96 -4.03 9.75
N PHE A 141 8.82 -3.77 9.13
CA PHE A 141 7.65 -4.64 9.18
C PHE A 141 7.64 -5.59 8.00
N ALA A 142 7.17 -6.82 8.20
CA ALA A 142 6.81 -7.65 7.06
C ALA A 142 5.63 -7.01 6.33
N THR A 143 5.67 -6.96 5.01
CA THR A 143 4.65 -6.30 4.17
C THR A 143 3.33 -7.06 4.16
N ALA A 144 3.35 -8.38 4.33
CA ALA A 144 2.22 -9.25 4.03
C ALA A 144 1.70 -8.95 2.61
N SER A 145 0.42 -8.62 2.42
CA SER A 145 -0.14 -8.38 1.08
C SER A 145 -0.02 -6.95 0.55
N ILE A 146 0.52 -5.97 1.31
CA ILE A 146 0.71 -4.62 0.74
C ILE A 146 1.77 -4.64 -0.38
N VAL A 147 2.74 -5.57 -0.29
CA VAL A 147 3.79 -5.77 -1.31
C VAL A 147 3.27 -6.05 -2.71
N LYS A 148 2.00 -6.42 -2.86
CA LYS A 148 1.37 -6.61 -4.17
C LYS A 148 1.29 -5.30 -4.95
N ALA A 149 1.19 -4.16 -4.27
CA ALA A 149 1.34 -2.85 -4.89
C ALA A 149 2.77 -2.66 -5.41
N ASP A 150 3.78 -3.01 -4.62
CA ASP A 150 5.20 -2.96 -5.00
C ASP A 150 5.51 -3.88 -6.19
N ILE A 151 4.97 -5.10 -6.19
CA ILE A 151 5.10 -6.07 -7.29
C ILE A 151 4.51 -5.50 -8.58
N LEU A 152 3.33 -4.87 -8.50
CA LEU A 152 2.71 -4.26 -9.67
C LEU A 152 3.50 -3.04 -10.16
N ALA A 153 4.00 -2.19 -9.25
CA ALA A 153 4.86 -1.08 -9.61
C ALA A 153 6.15 -1.56 -10.30
N ALA A 154 6.79 -2.61 -9.79
CA ALA A 154 7.96 -3.23 -10.39
C ALA A 154 7.69 -3.75 -11.81
N LEU A 155 6.55 -4.44 -11.99
CA LEU A 155 6.11 -4.94 -13.30
C LEU A 155 5.90 -3.81 -14.30
N LEU A 156 5.27 -2.71 -13.87
CA LEU A 156 5.02 -1.53 -14.70
C LEU A 156 6.31 -0.80 -15.07
N LEU A 157 7.24 -0.62 -14.13
CA LEU A 157 8.57 -0.06 -14.39
C LEU A 157 9.36 -0.89 -15.39
N ARG A 158 9.30 -2.21 -15.26
CA ARG A 158 9.92 -3.13 -16.22
C ARG A 158 9.32 -3.00 -17.61
N ALA A 159 7.99 -3.01 -17.73
CA ALA A 159 7.31 -2.85 -19.01
C ALA A 159 7.64 -1.50 -19.68
N GLN A 160 7.70 -0.42 -18.89
CA GLN A 160 8.13 0.91 -19.36
C GLN A 160 9.57 0.89 -19.91
N ARG A 161 10.51 0.27 -19.20
CA ARG A 161 11.91 0.14 -19.67
C ARG A 161 12.02 -0.68 -20.94
N GLU A 162 11.18 -1.70 -21.07
CA GLU A 162 11.07 -2.53 -22.27
C GLU A 162 10.30 -1.84 -23.42
N GLY A 163 9.79 -0.62 -23.21
CA GLY A 163 9.05 0.13 -24.23
C GLY A 163 7.72 -0.52 -24.62
N ARG A 164 7.10 -1.30 -23.73
CA ARG A 164 5.86 -2.04 -24.01
C ARG A 164 4.79 -1.78 -22.96
N SER A 165 3.54 -2.03 -23.34
CA SER A 165 2.44 -2.18 -22.40
C SER A 165 2.52 -3.53 -21.68
N LEU A 166 1.78 -3.65 -20.57
CA LEU A 166 1.52 -4.97 -19.98
C LEU A 166 0.92 -5.91 -21.03
N THR A 167 1.24 -7.19 -20.94
CA THR A 167 0.59 -8.24 -21.71
C THR A 167 -0.83 -8.48 -21.19
N GLN A 168 -1.66 -9.18 -21.96
CA GLN A 168 -3.00 -9.58 -21.51
C GLN A 168 -2.92 -10.43 -20.22
N GLN A 169 -1.96 -11.36 -20.16
CA GLN A 169 -1.77 -12.21 -18.99
C GLN A 169 -1.33 -11.43 -17.75
N GLU A 170 -0.44 -10.43 -17.90
CA GLU A 170 -0.04 -9.55 -16.80
C GLU A 170 -1.22 -8.75 -16.24
N ARG A 171 -2.09 -8.24 -17.11
CA ARG A 171 -3.33 -7.56 -16.69
C ARG A 171 -4.30 -8.52 -15.99
N TYR A 172 -4.46 -9.72 -16.54
CA TYR A 172 -5.31 -10.77 -15.97
C TYR A 172 -4.87 -11.15 -14.55
N ASP A 173 -3.56 -11.21 -14.29
CA ASP A 173 -3.03 -11.50 -12.95
C ASP A 173 -3.06 -10.25 -12.04
N ALA A 174 -2.80 -9.06 -12.56
CA ALA A 174 -2.73 -7.83 -11.76
C ALA A 174 -4.06 -7.46 -11.11
N GLY A 175 -5.18 -7.61 -11.83
CA GLY A 175 -6.52 -7.27 -11.33
C GLY A 175 -6.87 -8.01 -10.03
N PRO A 176 -6.94 -9.36 -10.03
CA PRO A 176 -7.21 -10.15 -8.82
C PRO A 176 -6.13 -9.98 -7.74
N MET A 177 -4.86 -9.84 -8.12
CA MET A 177 -3.78 -9.60 -7.17
C MET A 177 -4.03 -8.35 -6.32
N ILE A 178 -4.47 -7.24 -6.92
CA ILE A 178 -4.75 -6.01 -6.17
C ILE A 178 -6.14 -6.06 -5.52
N ARG A 179 -7.20 -6.33 -6.30
CA ARG A 179 -8.60 -6.14 -5.90
C ARG A 179 -9.10 -7.12 -4.84
N VAL A 180 -8.67 -8.38 -4.91
CA VAL A 180 -9.05 -9.44 -3.95
C VAL A 180 -7.86 -10.02 -3.23
N SER A 181 -6.65 -9.48 -3.44
CA SER A 181 -5.41 -9.96 -2.81
C SER A 181 -5.02 -11.39 -3.23
N ASP A 182 -5.33 -11.83 -4.46
CA ASP A 182 -5.06 -13.20 -4.91
C ASP A 182 -3.56 -13.57 -4.88
N ASN A 183 -3.21 -14.64 -4.15
CA ASN A 183 -1.83 -15.05 -3.91
C ASN A 183 -1.21 -15.81 -5.09
N ALA A 184 -2.03 -16.52 -5.89
CA ALA A 184 -1.55 -17.24 -7.05
C ALA A 184 -1.10 -16.27 -8.15
N SER A 185 -1.90 -15.23 -8.39
CA SER A 185 -1.57 -14.13 -9.29
C SER A 185 -0.34 -13.36 -8.80
N ALA A 186 -0.25 -13.07 -7.50
CA ALA A 186 0.94 -12.46 -6.92
C ALA A 186 2.21 -13.28 -7.17
N SER A 187 2.15 -14.60 -6.98
CA SER A 187 3.31 -15.48 -7.20
C SER A 187 3.71 -15.56 -8.68
N ARG A 188 2.74 -15.54 -9.61
CA ARG A 188 3.03 -15.46 -11.06
C ARG A 188 3.69 -14.14 -11.43
N LEU A 189 3.19 -13.02 -10.90
CA LEU A 189 3.76 -11.70 -11.17
C LEU A 189 5.12 -11.51 -10.50
N TRP A 190 5.32 -12.06 -9.29
CA TRP A 190 6.62 -12.13 -8.61
C TRP A 190 7.66 -12.82 -9.49
N ALA A 191 7.34 -14.00 -10.03
CA ALA A 191 8.23 -14.69 -10.95
C ALA A 191 8.51 -13.86 -12.21
N ARG A 192 7.48 -13.22 -12.78
CA ARG A 192 7.62 -12.36 -13.97
C ARG A 192 8.52 -11.16 -13.76
N ILE A 193 8.52 -10.53 -12.59
CA ILE A 193 9.44 -9.42 -12.33
C ILE A 193 10.89 -9.89 -12.12
N GLY A 194 11.13 -11.20 -11.94
CA GLY A 194 12.45 -11.75 -11.62
C GLY A 194 12.66 -12.02 -10.13
N GLY A 195 11.56 -12.13 -9.38
CA GLY A 195 11.57 -12.34 -7.94
C GLY A 195 12.20 -11.15 -7.19
N GLY A 196 12.97 -11.47 -6.14
CA GLY A 196 13.55 -10.45 -5.27
C GLY A 196 14.50 -9.48 -5.99
N ALA A 197 15.23 -9.94 -7.01
CA ALA A 197 16.10 -9.05 -7.80
C ALA A 197 15.30 -8.00 -8.58
N GLY A 198 14.18 -8.39 -9.16
CA GLY A 198 13.27 -7.47 -9.86
C GLY A 198 12.62 -6.46 -8.92
N LEU A 199 12.22 -6.90 -7.73
CA LEU A 199 11.69 -6.00 -6.71
C LEU A 199 12.79 -5.03 -6.22
N ALA A 200 14.01 -5.50 -5.99
CA ALA A 200 15.13 -4.64 -5.57
C ALA A 200 15.45 -3.56 -6.60
N GLU A 201 15.49 -3.89 -7.89
CA GLU A 201 15.69 -2.90 -8.97
C GLU A 201 14.57 -1.84 -8.98
N ALA A 202 13.33 -2.27 -8.77
CA ALA A 202 12.21 -1.33 -8.63
C ALA A 202 12.34 -0.45 -7.38
N ASN A 203 12.75 -1.03 -6.25
CA ASN A 203 12.98 -0.29 -5.00
C ASN A 203 14.03 0.81 -5.19
N GLU A 204 15.17 0.50 -5.83
CA GLU A 204 16.20 1.50 -6.16
C GLU A 204 15.63 2.62 -7.03
N ARG A 205 14.84 2.27 -8.04
CA ARG A 205 14.24 3.25 -8.96
C ARG A 205 13.19 4.15 -8.29
N LEU A 206 12.50 3.63 -7.29
CA LEU A 206 11.46 4.32 -6.52
C LEU A 206 11.98 4.98 -5.23
N GLY A 207 13.26 4.78 -4.90
CA GLY A 207 13.86 5.30 -3.66
C GLY A 207 13.41 4.57 -2.38
N LEU A 208 12.95 3.31 -2.48
CA LEU A 208 12.51 2.47 -1.35
C LEU A 208 13.70 1.81 -0.66
N THR A 209 14.61 2.62 -0.12
CA THR A 209 15.94 2.19 0.37
C THR A 209 15.89 1.35 1.65
N ALA A 210 14.79 1.41 2.40
CA ALA A 210 14.56 0.59 3.59
C ALA A 210 13.68 -0.64 3.31
N THR A 211 13.40 -0.92 2.03
CA THR A 211 12.59 -2.06 1.60
C THR A 211 13.45 -3.18 1.04
N THR A 212 13.42 -4.33 1.70
CA THR A 212 14.24 -5.50 1.36
C THR A 212 13.35 -6.68 0.96
N PRO A 213 13.50 -7.23 -0.26
CA PRO A 213 12.73 -8.36 -0.75
C PRO A 213 12.76 -9.57 0.18
N GLY A 214 11.62 -10.24 0.32
CA GLY A 214 11.55 -11.53 1.01
C GLY A 214 12.35 -12.62 0.29
N PRO A 215 12.86 -13.63 1.01
CA PRO A 215 13.71 -14.67 0.42
C PRO A 215 12.92 -15.57 -0.54
N GLY A 216 13.52 -15.90 -1.68
CA GLY A 216 12.96 -16.84 -2.66
C GLY A 216 11.57 -16.44 -3.16
N GLY A 217 10.58 -17.31 -2.96
CA GLY A 217 9.18 -17.07 -3.31
C GLY A 217 8.34 -16.40 -2.22
N LEU A 218 8.92 -16.09 -1.05
CA LEU A 218 8.20 -15.58 0.12
C LEU A 218 8.03 -14.06 0.04
N TRP A 219 7.41 -13.57 -1.04
CA TRP A 219 7.24 -12.14 -1.32
C TRP A 219 6.54 -11.38 -0.18
N GLY A 220 5.63 -12.02 0.55
CA GLY A 220 4.92 -11.42 1.69
C GLY A 220 5.78 -11.21 2.95
N LEU A 221 7.00 -11.76 2.96
CA LEU A 221 8.03 -11.53 3.97
C LEU A 221 9.03 -10.43 3.57
N THR A 222 8.76 -9.70 2.49
CA THR A 222 9.46 -8.45 2.20
C THR A 222 9.35 -7.54 3.42
N ARG A 223 10.47 -6.94 3.83
CA ARG A 223 10.57 -6.05 4.99
C ARG A 223 10.59 -4.60 4.50
N THR A 224 9.81 -3.71 5.10
CA THR A 224 9.68 -2.30 4.69
C THR A 224 9.48 -1.36 5.89
N THR A 225 9.37 -0.06 5.63
CA THR A 225 9.03 0.99 6.61
C THR A 225 7.81 1.78 6.12
N ALA A 226 7.10 2.46 7.03
CA ALA A 226 5.97 3.29 6.63
C ALA A 226 6.40 4.42 5.67
N ALA A 227 7.59 5.00 5.89
CA ALA A 227 8.16 6.03 5.02
C ALA A 227 8.40 5.54 3.58
N ASP A 228 8.87 4.30 3.38
CA ASP A 228 9.00 3.72 2.04
C ASP A 228 7.64 3.43 1.40
N GLN A 229 6.68 2.95 2.18
CA GLN A 229 5.33 2.74 1.66
C GLN A 229 4.63 4.05 1.30
N LEU A 230 4.93 5.15 2.00
CA LEU A 230 4.52 6.50 1.60
C LEU A 230 5.17 6.93 0.27
N ARG A 231 6.48 6.68 0.08
CA ARG A 231 7.17 6.93 -1.20
C ARG A 231 6.56 6.14 -2.35
N LEU A 232 6.13 4.90 -2.11
CA LEU A 232 5.40 4.11 -3.10
C LEU A 232 4.06 4.78 -3.49
N LEU A 233 3.27 5.21 -2.52
CA LEU A 233 2.02 5.94 -2.76
C LEU A 233 2.25 7.25 -3.53
N GLU A 234 3.32 7.96 -3.22
CA GLU A 234 3.74 9.15 -3.95
C GLU A 234 4.12 8.84 -5.39
N ALA A 235 4.88 7.77 -5.63
CA ALA A 235 5.18 7.32 -6.99
C ALA A 235 3.92 6.92 -7.77
N ILE A 236 2.89 6.42 -7.10
CA ILE A 236 1.61 6.07 -7.73
C ILE A 236 0.80 7.32 -8.07
N THR A 237 0.91 8.40 -7.30
CA THR A 237 -0.03 9.53 -7.37
C THR A 237 0.56 10.81 -7.95
N ARG A 238 1.84 11.10 -7.73
CA ARG A 238 2.46 12.37 -8.15
C ARG A 238 2.96 12.33 -9.58
N ASP A 239 2.97 13.49 -10.23
CA ASP A 239 3.41 13.63 -11.62
C ASP A 239 4.91 13.51 -11.81
N ASP A 240 5.69 13.88 -10.79
CA ASP A 240 7.15 13.71 -10.71
C ASP A 240 7.53 12.29 -10.28
N SER A 241 7.03 11.29 -11.01
CA SER A 241 7.23 9.87 -10.70
C SER A 241 8.06 9.13 -11.75
N ALA A 242 8.77 8.10 -11.30
CA ALA A 242 9.38 7.11 -12.20
C ALA A 242 8.34 6.26 -12.96
N LEU A 243 7.11 6.15 -12.43
CA LEU A 243 5.98 5.56 -13.12
C LEU A 243 5.38 6.56 -14.11
N SER A 244 5.18 6.12 -15.34
CA SER A 244 4.46 6.90 -16.35
C SER A 244 3.03 7.19 -15.89
N SER A 245 2.41 8.25 -16.42
CA SER A 245 1.01 8.59 -16.14
C SER A 245 0.05 7.41 -16.38
N ALA A 246 0.26 6.62 -17.44
CA ALA A 246 -0.53 5.44 -17.73
C ALA A 246 -0.37 4.33 -16.66
N SER A 247 0.86 4.10 -16.20
CA SER A 247 1.14 3.13 -15.13
C SER A 247 0.54 3.56 -13.80
N ARG A 248 0.68 4.84 -13.45
CA ARG A 248 0.06 5.45 -12.25
C ARG A 248 -1.45 5.28 -12.26
N THR A 249 -2.09 5.67 -13.37
CA THR A 249 -3.54 5.54 -13.56
C THR A 249 -4.00 4.09 -13.41
N TYR A 250 -3.30 3.15 -14.05
CA TYR A 250 -3.67 1.74 -13.99
C TYR A 250 -3.55 1.15 -12.58
N LEU A 251 -2.44 1.43 -11.88
CA LEU A 251 -2.24 0.91 -10.53
C LEU A 251 -3.24 1.53 -9.55
N TYR A 252 -3.43 2.85 -9.63
CA TYR A 252 -4.39 3.58 -8.80
C TYR A 252 -5.84 3.08 -9.01
N ASP A 253 -6.26 2.88 -10.27
CA ASP A 253 -7.59 2.33 -10.59
C ASP A 253 -7.82 0.95 -9.96
N LEU A 254 -6.81 0.08 -9.97
CA LEU A 254 -6.95 -1.22 -9.30
C LEU A 254 -7.12 -1.07 -7.79
N MET A 255 -6.45 -0.09 -7.18
CA MET A 255 -6.55 0.21 -5.75
C MET A 255 -7.89 0.86 -5.35
N THR A 256 -8.63 1.48 -6.28
CA THR A 256 -9.99 2.02 -6.00
C THR A 256 -11.09 0.98 -6.14
N HIS A 257 -10.80 -0.18 -6.73
CA HIS A 257 -11.77 -1.26 -6.98
C HIS A 257 -11.54 -2.48 -6.09
N ILE A 258 -11.26 -2.24 -4.81
CA ILE A 258 -11.06 -3.29 -3.81
C ILE A 258 -12.38 -3.97 -3.47
N HIS A 259 -12.33 -5.28 -3.25
CA HIS A 259 -13.49 -6.04 -2.81
C HIS A 259 -14.02 -5.50 -1.48
N ALA A 260 -15.35 -5.35 -1.34
CA ALA A 260 -15.99 -4.73 -0.18
C ALA A 260 -15.57 -5.31 1.19
N GLY A 261 -15.27 -6.61 1.26
CA GLY A 261 -14.75 -7.26 2.48
C GLY A 261 -13.30 -6.91 2.85
N GLN A 262 -12.60 -6.12 2.03
CA GLN A 262 -11.24 -5.62 2.29
C GLN A 262 -11.21 -4.10 2.41
N ASP A 263 -12.37 -3.44 2.48
CA ASP A 263 -12.50 -2.00 2.72
C ASP A 263 -12.43 -1.70 4.23
N TRP A 264 -11.22 -1.71 4.76
CA TRP A 264 -10.86 -1.40 6.14
C TRP A 264 -9.46 -0.77 6.18
N GLY A 265 -9.04 -0.23 7.34
CA GLY A 265 -7.71 0.36 7.49
C GLY A 265 -7.70 1.85 7.17
N VAL A 266 -6.96 2.29 6.13
CA VAL A 266 -6.89 3.73 5.79
C VAL A 266 -8.26 4.36 5.52
N THR A 267 -9.27 3.59 5.11
CA THR A 267 -10.62 4.12 4.87
C THR A 267 -11.34 4.58 6.15
N ALA A 268 -10.87 4.19 7.34
CA ALA A 268 -11.32 4.77 8.60
C ALA A 268 -10.97 6.27 8.72
N ALA A 269 -10.00 6.76 7.95
CA ALA A 269 -9.64 8.17 7.87
C ALA A 269 -10.46 8.94 6.83
N GLN A 270 -11.34 8.31 6.05
CA GLN A 270 -12.10 9.01 5.02
C GLN A 270 -13.24 9.83 5.65
N THR A 271 -13.35 11.11 5.29
CA THR A 271 -14.53 11.91 5.68
C THR A 271 -15.74 11.42 4.87
N PRO A 272 -16.88 11.11 5.52
CA PRO A 272 -18.08 10.75 4.80
C PRO A 272 -18.46 11.85 3.81
N ALA A 273 -18.87 11.46 2.58
CA ALA A 273 -19.44 12.42 1.64
C ALA A 273 -20.56 13.20 2.34
N ALA A 274 -20.54 14.53 2.26
CA ALA A 274 -21.61 15.36 2.78
C ALA A 274 -22.92 14.91 2.12
N THR A 275 -23.73 14.16 2.87
CA THR A 275 -25.07 13.83 2.44
C THR A 275 -25.90 15.08 2.64
N THR A 276 -26.12 15.84 1.57
CA THR A 276 -27.22 16.79 1.55
C THR A 276 -28.47 15.99 1.93
N PRO A 277 -29.22 16.36 2.99
CA PRO A 277 -30.45 15.66 3.33
C PRO A 277 -31.40 15.81 2.14
N THR A 278 -31.55 14.78 1.33
CA THR A 278 -32.63 14.72 0.36
C THR A 278 -33.91 14.60 1.15
N ASP A 279 -34.83 15.53 0.91
CA ASP A 279 -36.13 15.61 1.56
C ASP A 279 -36.81 14.25 1.68
N THR A 280 -37.47 14.09 2.82
CA THR A 280 -38.10 12.86 3.31
C THR A 280 -39.03 12.24 2.25
N ALA A 281 -38.60 11.14 1.62
CA ALA A 281 -39.50 10.31 0.84
C ALA A 281 -40.23 9.33 1.79
N THR A 282 -41.50 9.63 2.05
CA THR A 282 -42.45 8.82 2.81
C THR A 282 -42.46 7.38 2.32
N ALA A 283 -41.99 6.45 3.16
CA ALA A 283 -42.08 5.02 2.91
C ALA A 283 -43.54 4.55 3.11
N THR A 284 -44.23 4.25 2.02
CA THR A 284 -45.47 3.45 2.06
C THR A 284 -45.08 1.98 2.06
N ALA A 285 -45.33 1.29 3.16
CA ALA A 285 -45.15 -0.15 3.29
C ALA A 285 -46.13 -0.92 2.38
N ALA A 286 -45.65 -2.01 1.77
CA ALA A 286 -46.49 -3.04 1.15
C ALA A 286 -46.11 -4.43 1.72
N PRO A 287 -47.08 -5.35 1.90
CA PRO A 287 -46.97 -6.47 2.82
C PRO A 287 -46.31 -7.72 2.23
N ALA A 288 -45.92 -8.61 3.15
CA ALA A 288 -45.33 -9.93 2.92
C ALA A 288 -46.33 -10.97 2.38
N ASP A 289 -45.75 -12.09 1.91
CA ASP A 289 -46.32 -13.39 1.51
C ASP A 289 -46.66 -13.65 0.03
N ALA A 290 -45.77 -14.40 -0.64
CA ALA A 290 -46.12 -15.54 -1.52
C ALA A 290 -44.86 -16.37 -1.90
N PRO A 291 -44.96 -17.72 -2.03
CA PRO A 291 -43.80 -18.61 -2.15
C PRO A 291 -43.26 -18.79 -3.58
N SER A 292 -41.99 -19.17 -3.63
CA SER A 292 -41.13 -19.45 -4.78
C SER A 292 -41.67 -20.53 -5.74
N ALA A 293 -41.76 -20.21 -7.04
CA ALA A 293 -41.92 -21.16 -8.13
C ALA A 293 -40.78 -21.00 -9.16
N ALA A 294 -40.27 -22.13 -9.66
CA ALA A 294 -39.14 -22.25 -10.57
C ALA A 294 -39.37 -21.62 -11.96
N PRO A 295 -38.31 -21.16 -12.67
CA PRO A 295 -38.46 -20.56 -13.99
C PRO A 295 -38.59 -21.61 -15.12
N PRO A 296 -39.43 -21.41 -16.15
CA PRO A 296 -39.34 -22.12 -17.42
C PRO A 296 -38.33 -21.45 -18.38
N ALA A 297 -37.82 -22.27 -19.31
CA ALA A 297 -36.85 -21.93 -20.37
C ALA A 297 -37.44 -21.00 -21.48
N PRO A 298 -36.61 -20.40 -22.36
CA PRO A 298 -36.94 -19.15 -23.04
C PRO A 298 -37.75 -19.34 -24.33
N ALA A 299 -38.70 -18.45 -24.57
CA ALA A 299 -39.34 -18.24 -25.86
C ALA A 299 -38.79 -16.98 -26.54
N THR A 300 -38.44 -17.11 -27.82
CA THR A 300 -38.04 -16.06 -28.74
C THR A 300 -39.19 -15.10 -29.04
N ALA A 301 -38.97 -13.79 -28.87
CA ALA A 301 -39.84 -12.77 -29.45
C ALA A 301 -39.01 -11.53 -29.87
N THR A 302 -39.00 -11.30 -31.17
CA THR A 302 -38.55 -10.09 -31.87
C THR A 302 -39.55 -8.95 -31.65
N GLY A 303 -39.08 -7.78 -31.21
CA GLY A 303 -39.85 -6.54 -31.17
C GLY A 303 -39.12 -5.45 -30.40
N SER A 304 -38.65 -4.41 -31.09
CA SER A 304 -38.04 -3.22 -30.47
C SER A 304 -39.12 -2.21 -30.07
N PRO A 305 -39.13 -1.69 -28.84
CA PRO A 305 -39.72 -0.40 -28.53
C PRO A 305 -38.63 0.66 -28.33
N THR A 306 -38.76 1.76 -29.07
CA THR A 306 -38.00 2.99 -28.88
C THR A 306 -38.44 3.65 -27.56
N VAL A 307 -37.53 3.82 -26.61
CA VAL A 307 -37.75 4.58 -25.38
C VAL A 307 -36.89 5.84 -25.44
N GLU A 308 -37.55 6.99 -25.35
CA GLU A 308 -36.97 8.33 -25.24
C GLU A 308 -36.19 8.46 -23.92
N PRO A 309 -34.97 9.04 -23.89
CA PRO A 309 -34.18 9.06 -22.67
C PRO A 309 -34.75 10.06 -21.66
N ALA A 310 -35.17 9.54 -20.50
CA ALA A 310 -35.45 10.35 -19.32
C ALA A 310 -34.19 11.14 -18.91
N ALA A 311 -34.38 12.42 -18.59
CA ALA A 311 -33.34 13.31 -18.12
C ALA A 311 -32.60 12.71 -16.91
N ALA A 312 -31.26 12.68 -16.98
CA ALA A 312 -30.41 12.16 -15.92
C ALA A 312 -30.57 13.01 -14.64
N PRO A 313 -30.73 12.40 -13.45
CA PRO A 313 -30.67 13.14 -12.20
C PRO A 313 -29.27 13.72 -12.02
N SER A 314 -29.19 14.97 -11.58
CA SER A 314 -27.95 15.66 -11.21
C SER A 314 -27.16 14.79 -10.23
N ALA A 315 -25.97 14.34 -10.63
CA ALA A 315 -25.09 13.58 -9.78
C ALA A 315 -24.66 14.46 -8.60
N ALA A 316 -25.18 14.17 -7.41
CA ALA A 316 -24.48 14.54 -6.18
C ALA A 316 -23.06 13.98 -6.32
N ALA A 317 -22.04 14.82 -6.20
CA ALA A 317 -20.66 14.39 -6.31
C ALA A 317 -20.38 13.40 -5.15
N THR A 318 -20.45 12.11 -5.44
CA THR A 318 -19.96 11.07 -4.55
C THR A 318 -18.49 11.38 -4.28
N ALA A 319 -18.09 11.47 -3.01
CA ALA A 319 -16.68 11.59 -2.66
C ALA A 319 -15.88 10.49 -3.40
N PRO A 320 -14.71 10.80 -3.97
CA PRO A 320 -13.97 9.82 -4.73
C PRO A 320 -13.64 8.61 -3.83
N ALA A 321 -13.78 7.42 -4.41
CA ALA A 321 -13.52 6.18 -3.69
C ALA A 321 -12.06 6.17 -3.18
N ALA A 322 -11.87 5.72 -1.95
CA ALA A 322 -10.53 5.50 -1.42
C ALA A 322 -9.77 4.49 -2.29
N ALA A 323 -8.47 4.71 -2.45
CA ALA A 323 -7.58 3.78 -3.14
C ALA A 323 -6.70 3.08 -2.10
N LEU A 324 -6.81 1.77 -1.89
CA LEU A 324 -6.07 1.11 -0.81
C LEU A 324 -5.48 -0.25 -1.18
N LYS A 325 -4.52 -0.69 -0.38
CA LYS A 325 -4.08 -2.09 -0.32
C LYS A 325 -3.82 -2.49 1.13
N ASN A 326 -4.49 -3.55 1.55
CA ASN A 326 -4.33 -4.14 2.88
C ASN A 326 -3.44 -5.39 2.86
N GLY A 327 -2.82 -5.69 4.01
CA GLY A 327 -2.02 -6.88 4.21
C GLY A 327 -2.12 -7.42 5.63
N TRP A 328 -2.35 -8.72 5.76
CA TRP A 328 -2.36 -9.42 7.05
C TRP A 328 -1.67 -10.77 6.92
N LEU A 329 -0.96 -11.19 7.97
CA LEU A 329 -0.24 -12.45 8.00
C LEU A 329 -0.15 -12.97 9.45
N PRO A 330 -0.69 -14.16 9.76
CA PRO A 330 -0.38 -14.81 11.03
C PRO A 330 1.08 -15.31 11.00
N ARG A 331 1.81 -15.05 12.09
CA ARG A 331 3.20 -15.47 12.27
C ARG A 331 3.21 -16.80 13.02
N SER A 332 3.40 -17.90 12.31
CA SER A 332 3.40 -19.25 12.89
C SER A 332 4.41 -19.42 14.04
N ALA A 333 5.54 -18.70 13.99
CA ALA A 333 6.58 -18.77 15.02
C ALA A 333 6.16 -18.14 16.36
N THR A 334 5.28 -17.15 16.35
CA THR A 334 4.89 -16.39 17.57
C THR A 334 3.41 -16.50 17.90
N GLY A 335 2.57 -16.93 16.96
CA GLY A 335 1.11 -16.89 17.07
C GLY A 335 0.52 -15.48 16.89
N LEU A 336 1.36 -14.46 16.70
CA LEU A 336 0.96 -13.05 16.55
C LEU A 336 0.69 -12.69 15.10
N TRP A 337 0.22 -11.47 14.87
CA TRP A 337 -0.25 -11.00 13.58
C TRP A 337 0.52 -9.77 13.10
N VAL A 338 0.81 -9.78 11.80
CA VAL A 338 1.14 -8.58 11.02
C VAL A 338 -0.15 -8.06 10.42
N VAL A 339 -0.43 -6.76 10.55
CA VAL A 339 -1.60 -6.10 9.95
C VAL A 339 -1.19 -4.72 9.45
N ASN A 340 -1.34 -4.49 8.15
CA ASN A 340 -0.88 -3.29 7.47
C ASN A 340 -1.97 -2.76 6.54
N THR A 341 -1.97 -1.45 6.32
CA THR A 341 -2.83 -0.77 5.37
C THR A 341 -2.06 0.40 4.74
N ILE A 342 -2.19 0.56 3.43
CA ILE A 342 -1.64 1.70 2.68
C ILE A 342 -2.71 2.20 1.72
N GLY A 343 -2.73 3.50 1.46
CA GLY A 343 -3.65 4.02 0.46
C GLY A 343 -3.79 5.54 0.43
N VAL A 344 -4.84 5.96 -0.27
CA VAL A 344 -5.22 7.33 -0.53
C VAL A 344 -6.67 7.51 -0.12
N VAL A 345 -6.94 8.55 0.66
CA VAL A 345 -8.28 8.93 1.11
C VAL A 345 -8.48 10.43 0.97
N GLU A 346 -9.75 10.83 0.88
CA GLU A 346 -10.14 12.22 1.05
C GLU A 346 -10.56 12.45 2.50
N HIS A 347 -10.01 13.48 3.13
CA HIS A 347 -10.35 13.88 4.48
C HIS A 347 -10.52 15.40 4.53
N ASN A 348 -11.73 15.87 4.84
CA ASN A 348 -12.08 17.29 4.94
C ASN A 348 -11.68 18.15 3.72
N GLY A 349 -11.73 17.56 2.51
CA GLY A 349 -11.33 18.22 1.26
C GLY A 349 -9.84 18.16 0.95
N HIS A 350 -9.06 17.50 1.81
CA HIS A 350 -7.64 17.20 1.58
C HIS A 350 -7.48 15.78 1.06
N ARG A 351 -6.62 15.63 0.06
CA ARG A 351 -6.21 14.31 -0.44
C ARG A 351 -4.98 13.82 0.32
N LEU A 352 -5.17 12.78 1.12
CA LEU A 352 -4.15 12.22 2.01
C LEU A 352 -3.59 10.89 1.49
N LEU A 353 -2.27 10.72 1.54
CA LEU A 353 -1.57 9.46 1.37
C LEU A 353 -1.23 8.92 2.76
N ILE A 354 -1.64 7.70 3.10
CA ILE A 354 -1.44 7.11 4.44
C ILE A 354 -0.85 5.72 4.31
N ALA A 355 0.20 5.43 5.08
CA ALA A 355 0.76 4.11 5.25
C ALA A 355 0.88 3.78 6.74
N VAL A 356 0.19 2.74 7.20
CA VAL A 356 0.26 2.23 8.58
C VAL A 356 0.71 0.78 8.58
N LEU A 357 1.80 0.50 9.30
CA LEU A 357 2.37 -0.84 9.42
C LEU A 357 2.34 -1.28 10.88
N SER A 358 1.95 -2.53 11.13
CA SER A 358 2.00 -3.10 12.48
C SER A 358 2.37 -4.57 12.47
N ASP A 359 3.07 -4.99 13.52
CA ASP A 359 3.32 -6.40 13.83
C ASP A 359 3.21 -6.68 15.33
N ASP A 360 3.37 -7.95 15.70
CA ASP A 360 3.17 -8.46 17.06
C ASP A 360 1.77 -8.19 17.66
N GLN A 361 0.76 -8.16 16.78
CA GLN A 361 -0.63 -7.98 17.16
C GLN A 361 -1.22 -9.29 17.71
N PRO A 362 -2.00 -9.26 18.80
CA PRO A 362 -2.55 -10.48 19.42
C PRO A 362 -3.62 -11.17 18.56
N SER A 363 -4.23 -10.44 17.63
CA SER A 363 -5.16 -10.99 16.63
C SER A 363 -5.21 -10.08 15.41
N MET A 364 -5.69 -10.61 14.28
CA MET A 364 -6.00 -9.80 13.10
C MET A 364 -6.96 -8.65 13.44
N ALA A 365 -8.02 -8.91 14.22
CA ALA A 365 -9.00 -7.90 14.59
C ALA A 365 -8.40 -6.80 15.48
N ALA A 366 -7.47 -7.14 16.36
CA ALA A 366 -6.74 -6.14 17.16
C ALA A 366 -5.86 -5.25 16.27
N GLY A 367 -5.13 -5.86 15.34
CA GLY A 367 -4.31 -5.10 14.38
C GLY A 367 -5.13 -4.20 13.47
N ILE A 368 -6.30 -4.65 13.00
CA ILE A 368 -7.22 -3.81 12.19
C ILE A 368 -7.64 -2.57 12.99
N ARG A 369 -8.09 -2.74 14.24
CA ARG A 369 -8.48 -1.60 15.09
C ARG A 369 -7.32 -0.63 15.32
N LEU A 370 -6.10 -1.13 15.52
CA LEU A 370 -4.92 -0.29 15.69
C LEU A 370 -4.65 0.56 14.44
N VAL A 371 -4.60 -0.05 13.26
CA VAL A 371 -4.27 0.69 12.04
C VAL A 371 -5.36 1.68 11.63
N GLU A 372 -6.63 1.37 11.91
CA GLU A 372 -7.76 2.28 11.68
C GLU A 372 -7.72 3.49 12.62
N ALA A 373 -7.50 3.25 13.92
CA ALA A 373 -7.39 4.33 14.89
C ALA A 373 -6.21 5.26 14.58
N ALA A 374 -5.05 4.68 14.23
CA ALA A 374 -3.87 5.46 13.85
C ALA A 374 -4.12 6.28 12.57
N ALA A 375 -4.72 5.69 11.53
CA ALA A 375 -5.02 6.40 10.28
C ALA A 375 -5.98 7.58 10.51
N ALA A 376 -7.07 7.37 11.27
CA ALA A 376 -8.04 8.42 11.57
C ALA A 376 -7.42 9.58 12.35
N LYS A 377 -6.65 9.27 13.41
CA LYS A 377 -5.97 10.29 14.23
C LYS A 377 -4.94 11.10 13.45
N ALA A 378 -4.17 10.43 12.58
CA ALA A 378 -3.19 11.09 11.73
C ALA A 378 -3.86 12.06 10.74
N ALA A 379 -4.97 11.66 10.12
CA ALA A 379 -5.71 12.50 9.18
C ALA A 379 -6.34 13.73 9.86
N GLU A 380 -6.95 13.54 11.04
CA GLU A 380 -7.47 14.65 11.87
C GLU A 380 -6.35 15.66 12.18
N ALA A 381 -5.19 15.18 12.65
CA ALA A 381 -4.09 16.05 13.06
C ALA A 381 -3.48 16.84 11.88
N LEU A 382 -3.29 16.20 10.73
CA LEU A 382 -2.63 16.84 9.59
C LEU A 382 -3.51 17.87 8.88
N THR A 383 -4.84 17.79 9.04
CA THR A 383 -5.81 18.69 8.41
C THR A 383 -6.45 19.70 9.37
N ALA A 384 -6.11 19.64 10.66
CA ALA A 384 -6.68 20.52 11.69
C ALA A 384 -6.40 22.02 11.46
N ALA A 385 -5.30 22.36 10.78
CA ALA A 385 -4.91 23.75 10.52
C ALA A 385 -5.90 24.50 9.61
N ASP A 386 -6.65 23.80 8.77
CA ASP A 386 -7.63 24.37 7.85
C ASP A 386 -9.06 24.37 8.40
N THR A 387 -9.26 23.80 9.61
CA THR A 387 -10.58 23.70 10.25
C THR A 387 -10.85 24.79 11.30
N GLU A 388 -9.88 25.65 11.64
CA GLU A 388 -10.13 26.80 12.51
C GLU A 388 -10.90 27.88 11.73
N PRO A 389 -12.13 28.26 12.14
CA PRO A 389 -12.80 29.40 11.54
C PRO A 389 -11.96 30.66 11.78
N PRO A 390 -11.92 31.62 10.84
CA PRO A 390 -11.17 32.86 11.02
C PRO A 390 -11.64 33.51 12.31
N THR A 391 -10.70 33.70 13.24
CA THR A 391 -10.94 34.48 14.46
C THR A 391 -11.39 35.87 14.03
N GLN A 392 -12.67 36.16 14.25
CA GLN A 392 -13.22 37.48 13.99
C GLN A 392 -12.47 38.50 14.88
N PRO A 393 -12.03 39.64 14.31
CA PRO A 393 -11.27 40.66 15.04
C PRO A 393 -12.06 41.34 16.16
#